data_AF-A0AAD7IKQ6-F1
#
_entry.id   AF-A0AAD7IKQ6-F1
#
_cell.length_a   1.000
_cell.length_b   1.000
_cell.length_c   1.000
_cell.angle_alpha   90.00
_cell.angle_beta   90.00
_cell.angle_gamma   90.00
#
_symmetry.space_group_name_H-M   'P 1'
#
loop_
_entity.id
_entity.type
_entity.pdbx_description
1 polymer ?
#
loop_
_entity_poly.entity_id
_entity_poly.type
_entity_poly.pdbx_seq_one_letter_code
_entity_poly.pdbx_strand_id
1 'polypeptide(L)'
;MAKKRGRAAESSSSESDSDSDSHHSKSGSDTPTDDGRSSPEIGPDATQEALYRALRKQQSLVNEVRGESKRMRRKLADVTNSTKPPKKGHKRQKRDHNTAASDCELEDIRVLGRKFAVTNMLWLRDKKKAFTTPVDDAYNPRERFETKSSKVQGQLADLRDILPEALQKKMKCMEKNGLADAFRAGMSDQRSTMSHRIRRAAGPDIFGCTSQQLLTSASRAENFHKRIGWVPDPENATGGKYDPWIVEILHKDYEGKFDRDTVFLSPTLQYIFAAIERGPSAVALLQAGKEPVVQAETNDQIWGSVQTTPGDITGSAVLTYLEYLTTGLEKRKASVINIFRVWDAIFYPNSMASGSADDGKSTAAAMDALNADEEVVESEEE
;
A
#
# COMPACT_ATOMS: atom_id res chain seq x y z
N MET A 1 10.81 50.19 -44.65
CA MET A 1 10.78 51.66 -44.59
C MET A 1 9.53 52.15 -45.30
N ALA A 2 8.80 53.06 -44.67
CA ALA A 2 7.79 53.99 -45.20
C ALA A 2 6.46 53.92 -44.44
N LYS A 3 6.06 55.11 -43.98
CA LYS A 3 5.15 55.47 -42.90
C LYS A 3 4.18 56.48 -43.51
N LYS A 4 2.87 56.34 -43.32
CA LYS A 4 1.87 57.43 -43.43
C LYS A 4 0.55 56.89 -42.85
N ARG A 5 0.11 57.29 -41.66
CA ARG A 5 -0.57 58.55 -41.26
C ARG A 5 -1.89 58.80 -42.01
N GLY A 6 -2.99 58.70 -41.26
CA GLY A 6 -4.30 59.30 -41.51
C GLY A 6 -5.02 59.43 -40.16
N ARG A 7 -5.57 60.61 -39.88
CA ARG A 7 -5.97 61.17 -38.57
C ARG A 7 -7.41 61.71 -38.70
N ALA A 8 -8.28 61.44 -37.73
CA ALA A 8 -9.45 62.23 -37.33
C ALA A 8 -9.94 61.61 -35.99
N ALA A 9 -9.83 62.24 -34.81
CA ALA A 9 -10.44 63.47 -34.31
C ALA A 9 -11.96 63.36 -34.12
N GLU A 10 -12.40 63.12 -32.88
CA GLU A 10 -13.48 63.88 -32.24
C GLU A 10 -13.46 63.64 -30.72
N SER A 11 -13.84 64.69 -29.99
CA SER A 11 -13.61 64.97 -28.58
C SER A 11 -14.91 65.41 -27.90
N SER A 12 -14.87 65.46 -26.56
CA SER A 12 -15.80 66.18 -25.66
C SER A 12 -17.13 65.46 -25.38
N SER A 13 -17.73 65.48 -24.19
CA SER A 13 -17.42 66.06 -22.86
C SER A 13 -18.51 65.55 -21.90
N SER A 14 -18.16 65.24 -20.64
CA SER A 14 -18.62 65.90 -19.40
C SER A 14 -20.00 65.51 -18.84
N GLU A 15 -20.00 65.08 -17.57
CA GLU A 15 -20.94 65.37 -16.45
C GLU A 15 -20.74 64.24 -15.41
N SER A 16 -20.03 64.40 -14.28
CA SER A 16 -20.20 65.24 -13.07
C SER A 16 -21.11 64.64 -12.00
N ASP A 17 -20.68 64.85 -10.75
CA ASP A 17 -21.39 64.81 -9.46
C ASP A 17 -21.29 63.49 -8.66
N SER A 18 -20.40 63.41 -7.64
CA SER A 18 -20.52 63.95 -6.25
C SER A 18 -21.60 63.21 -5.45
N ASP A 19 -21.50 62.82 -4.19
CA ASP A 19 -20.59 62.95 -3.06
C ASP A 19 -21.08 61.87 -2.07
N SER A 20 -20.20 61.27 -1.26
CA SER A 20 -20.44 61.13 0.19
C SER A 20 -19.26 60.46 0.90
N ASP A 21 -18.51 61.31 1.60
CA ASP A 21 -17.64 60.95 2.71
C ASP A 21 -18.42 60.20 3.81
N SER A 22 -17.80 59.16 4.36
CA SER A 22 -17.91 58.89 5.80
C SER A 22 -16.65 58.22 6.34
N HIS A 23 -16.19 58.78 7.45
CA HIS A 23 -14.95 58.52 8.18
C HIS A 23 -14.93 57.18 8.94
N HIS A 24 -13.71 56.83 9.38
CA HIS A 24 -13.34 55.93 10.49
C HIS A 24 -13.33 54.42 10.18
N SER A 25 -12.32 53.61 10.51
CA SER A 25 -11.07 53.79 11.26
C SER A 25 -10.13 52.63 10.93
N LYS A 26 -8.83 52.91 11.00
CA LYS A 26 -7.75 51.90 11.01
C LYS A 26 -7.92 50.95 12.20
N SER A 27 -7.94 49.65 11.92
CA SER A 27 -7.58 48.59 12.87
C SER A 27 -6.99 47.45 12.08
N GLY A 28 -5.66 47.32 12.13
CA GLY A 28 -4.95 46.19 11.57
C GLY A 28 -5.24 44.91 12.36
N SER A 29 -5.54 43.85 11.64
CA SER A 29 -5.30 42.48 12.09
C SER A 29 -4.99 41.65 10.85
N ASP A 30 -3.71 41.61 10.49
CA ASP A 30 -3.18 40.66 9.51
C ASP A 30 -3.24 39.25 10.12
N THR A 31 -4.34 38.56 9.90
CA THR A 31 -4.38 37.09 9.95
C THR A 31 -3.94 36.58 8.58
N PRO A 32 -2.86 35.78 8.49
CA PRO A 32 -2.48 35.15 7.24
C PRO A 32 -3.56 34.14 6.87
N THR A 33 -4.13 34.35 5.68
CA THR A 33 -5.04 33.41 5.01
C THR A 33 -4.35 32.06 4.83
N ASP A 34 -5.09 31.06 5.28
CA ASP A 34 -4.95 29.63 5.08
C ASP A 34 -4.64 29.30 3.60
N ASP A 35 -3.35 29.07 3.31
CA ASP A 35 -2.92 28.57 2.00
C ASP A 35 -3.35 27.12 1.86
N GLY A 36 -4.38 26.94 1.04
CA GLY A 36 -5.14 25.72 0.88
C GLY A 36 -4.29 24.49 0.59
N ARG A 37 -4.43 23.49 1.46
CA ARG A 37 -4.34 22.08 1.06
C ARG A 37 -5.55 21.77 0.17
N SER A 38 -5.47 22.15 -1.10
CA SER A 38 -6.48 21.82 -2.09
C SER A 38 -6.54 20.30 -2.25
N SER A 39 -7.61 19.70 -1.75
CA SER A 39 -7.99 18.34 -2.14
C SER A 39 -8.13 18.30 -3.66
N PRO A 40 -7.63 17.26 -4.34
CA PRO A 40 -7.82 17.14 -5.78
C PRO A 40 -9.32 17.02 -6.07
N GLU A 41 -9.89 18.01 -6.76
CA GLU A 41 -11.25 17.92 -7.29
C GLU A 41 -11.26 16.86 -8.39
N ILE A 42 -11.79 15.68 -8.06
CA ILE A 42 -12.00 14.59 -9.00
C ILE A 42 -13.31 14.88 -9.73
N GLY A 43 -13.22 15.33 -10.98
CA GLY A 43 -14.39 15.47 -11.85
C GLY A 43 -14.97 14.11 -12.28
N PRO A 44 -16.24 14.06 -12.72
CA PRO A 44 -16.90 12.84 -13.18
C PRO A 44 -16.22 12.18 -14.39
N ASP A 45 -15.40 12.93 -15.14
CA ASP A 45 -14.66 12.47 -16.32
C ASP A 45 -13.19 12.11 -16.01
N ALA A 46 -12.82 11.98 -14.74
CA ALA A 46 -11.46 11.64 -14.35
C ALA A 46 -11.05 10.28 -14.92
N THR A 47 -9.93 10.26 -15.65
CA THR A 47 -9.39 9.02 -16.21
C THR A 47 -9.08 8.02 -15.09
N GLN A 48 -9.16 6.73 -15.40
CA GLN A 48 -8.88 5.65 -14.46
C GLN A 48 -7.52 5.81 -13.73
N GLU A 49 -6.51 6.26 -14.45
CA GLU A 49 -5.19 6.54 -13.87
C GLU A 49 -5.21 7.74 -12.93
N ALA A 50 -6.01 8.77 -13.23
CA ALA A 50 -6.18 9.92 -12.34
C ALA A 50 -6.86 9.52 -11.03
N LEU A 51 -7.87 8.64 -11.08
CA LEU A 51 -8.55 8.12 -9.89
C LEU A 51 -7.62 7.27 -9.01
N TYR A 52 -6.88 6.33 -9.59
CA TYR A 52 -5.91 5.52 -8.84
C TYR A 52 -4.77 6.37 -8.26
N ARG A 53 -4.26 7.34 -9.04
CA ARG A 53 -3.25 8.28 -8.54
C ARG A 53 -3.82 9.15 -7.42
N ALA A 54 -5.05 9.63 -7.53
CA ALA A 54 -5.70 10.42 -6.50
C ALA A 54 -5.91 9.61 -5.21
N LEU A 55 -6.40 8.37 -5.31
CA LEU A 55 -6.59 7.48 -4.15
C LEU A 55 -5.26 7.15 -3.46
N ARG A 56 -4.21 6.80 -4.23
CA ARG A 56 -2.87 6.56 -3.68
C ARG A 56 -2.29 7.82 -3.05
N LYS A 57 -2.48 8.99 -3.67
CA LYS A 57 -2.02 10.28 -3.14
C LYS A 57 -2.75 10.65 -1.85
N GLN A 58 -4.06 10.45 -1.80
CA GLN A 58 -4.87 10.68 -0.60
C GLN A 58 -4.45 9.74 0.53
N GLN A 59 -4.24 8.46 0.24
CA GLN A 59 -3.71 7.51 1.21
C GLN A 59 -2.32 7.92 1.72
N SER A 60 -1.44 8.40 0.83
CA SER A 60 -0.11 8.89 1.20
C SER A 60 -0.20 10.12 2.13
N LEU A 61 -1.08 11.08 1.81
CA LEU A 61 -1.32 12.27 2.63
C LEU A 61 -1.88 11.93 4.02
N VAL A 62 -2.87 11.03 4.10
CA VAL A 62 -3.41 10.55 5.38
C VAL A 62 -2.30 9.92 6.23
N ASN A 63 -1.41 9.15 5.59
CA ASN A 63 -0.29 8.52 6.27
C ASN A 63 0.76 9.52 6.75
N GLU A 64 1.04 10.56 5.96
CA GLU A 64 1.95 11.65 6.33
C GLU A 64 1.43 12.38 7.58
N VAL A 65 0.16 12.81 7.56
CA VAL A 65 -0.47 13.48 8.71
C VAL A 65 -0.46 12.58 9.96
N ARG A 66 -0.72 11.27 9.79
CA ARG A 66 -0.68 10.32 10.91
C ARG A 66 0.75 10.15 11.45
N GLY A 67 1.74 10.08 10.57
CA GLY A 67 3.16 10.03 10.90
C GLY A 67 3.62 11.26 11.68
N GLU A 68 3.22 12.45 11.24
CA GLU A 68 3.45 13.72 11.93
C GLU A 68 2.80 13.72 13.32
N SER A 69 1.53 13.29 13.41
CA SER A 69 0.82 13.18 14.69
C SER A 69 1.56 12.23 15.66
N LYS A 70 2.05 11.09 15.18
CA LYS A 70 2.82 10.14 15.99
C LYS A 70 4.16 10.73 16.42
N ARG A 71 4.85 11.46 15.55
CA ARG A 71 6.09 12.18 15.86
C ARG A 71 5.87 13.26 16.91
N MET A 72 4.78 14.01 16.81
CA MET A 72 4.39 15.00 17.81
C MET A 72 4.06 14.36 19.16
N ARG A 73 3.33 13.23 19.18
CA ARG A 73 3.07 12.46 20.42
C ARG A 73 4.37 11.95 21.06
N ARG A 74 5.32 11.44 20.28
CA ARG A 74 6.65 11.02 20.79
C ARG A 74 7.41 12.19 21.40
N LYS A 75 7.49 13.32 20.71
CA LYS A 75 8.11 14.55 21.24
C LYS A 75 7.45 15.00 22.54
N LEU A 76 6.12 14.96 22.61
CA LEU A 76 5.37 15.28 23.82
C LEU A 76 5.72 14.32 24.97
N ALA A 77 5.77 13.01 24.69
CA ALA A 77 6.16 12.00 25.67
C ALA A 77 7.61 12.18 26.15
N ASP A 78 8.54 12.52 25.26
CA ASP A 78 9.94 12.78 25.62
C ASP A 78 10.06 14.03 26.51
N VAL A 79 9.37 15.13 26.16
CA VAL A 79 9.31 16.34 27.01
C VAL A 79 8.68 16.02 28.37
N THR A 80 7.62 15.23 28.38
CA THR A 80 6.92 14.82 29.61
C THR A 80 7.83 13.94 30.49
N ASN A 81 8.60 13.03 29.89
CA ASN A 81 9.54 12.14 30.60
C ASN A 81 10.84 12.85 31.02
N SER A 82 11.21 13.95 30.37
CA SER A 82 12.39 14.78 30.70
C SER A 82 12.23 15.58 31.99
N THR A 83 11.01 15.62 32.57
CA THR A 83 10.75 16.25 33.88
C THR A 83 11.14 15.36 35.08
N LYS A 84 11.54 14.10 34.84
CA LYS A 84 12.08 13.20 35.87
C LYS A 84 13.61 13.35 35.92
N PRO A 85 14.23 13.42 37.12
CA PRO A 85 15.68 13.58 37.25
C PRO A 85 16.41 12.41 36.57
N PRO A 86 17.51 12.66 35.84
CA PRO A 86 18.18 11.65 35.05
C PRO A 86 18.80 10.57 35.94
N LYS A 87 18.44 9.30 35.71
CA LYS A 87 19.23 8.17 36.19
C LYS A 87 20.54 8.11 35.40
N LYS A 88 21.66 8.09 36.12
CA LYS A 88 23.03 8.01 35.58
C LYS A 88 23.13 6.83 34.60
N GLY A 89 23.34 7.13 33.32
CA GLY A 89 23.49 6.17 32.23
C GLY A 89 24.55 6.63 31.24
N HIS A 90 25.29 5.66 30.70
CA HIS A 90 26.62 5.73 30.10
C HIS A 90 26.89 6.82 29.04
N LYS A 91 28.15 7.29 29.01
CA LYS A 91 28.74 8.19 28.00
C LYS A 91 28.47 7.65 26.59
N ARG A 92 27.61 8.33 25.85
CA ARG A 92 27.40 8.12 24.41
C ARG A 92 28.58 8.75 23.67
N GLN A 93 29.38 7.93 22.98
CA GLN A 93 30.47 8.40 22.12
C GLN A 93 29.90 9.31 21.02
N LYS A 94 30.47 10.51 20.90
CA LYS A 94 30.15 11.51 19.89
C LYS A 94 30.77 11.03 18.57
N ARG A 95 29.96 10.49 17.65
CA ARG A 95 30.36 10.22 16.26
C ARG A 95 30.34 11.54 15.48
N ASP A 96 31.34 11.71 14.62
CA ASP A 96 31.53 12.90 13.80
C ASP A 96 30.31 13.19 12.91
N HIS A 97 29.76 14.39 13.08
CA HIS A 97 28.73 14.97 12.24
C HIS A 97 29.37 15.47 10.95
N ASN A 98 29.55 14.59 9.97
CA ASN A 98 29.45 14.99 8.58
C ASN A 98 29.11 13.75 7.75
N THR A 99 28.00 13.81 7.02
CA THR A 99 27.49 12.83 6.04
C THR A 99 26.60 11.66 6.52
N ALA A 100 26.61 11.24 7.79
CA ALA A 100 25.76 10.13 8.25
C ALA A 100 24.33 10.59 8.65
N ALA A 101 23.30 9.85 8.20
CA ALA A 101 21.91 10.06 8.63
C ALA A 101 21.77 9.87 10.14
N SER A 102 20.84 10.61 10.76
CA SER A 102 20.60 10.48 12.20
C SER A 102 19.98 9.13 12.56
N ASP A 103 20.19 8.63 13.78
CA ASP A 103 19.57 7.38 14.27
C ASP A 103 18.03 7.40 14.12
N CYS A 104 17.41 8.57 14.35
CA CYS A 104 15.96 8.74 14.21
C CYS A 104 15.50 8.62 12.75
N GLU A 105 16.26 9.20 11.82
CA GLU A 105 15.97 9.12 10.39
C GLU A 105 16.13 7.69 9.87
N LEU A 106 17.17 6.98 10.31
CA LEU A 106 17.37 5.57 9.96
C LEU A 106 16.21 4.69 10.47
N GLU A 107 15.68 4.95 11.66
CA GLU A 107 14.55 4.20 12.18
C GLU A 107 13.24 4.52 11.43
N ASP A 108 13.00 5.78 11.06
CA ASP A 108 11.86 6.15 10.22
C ASP A 108 11.93 5.43 8.85
N ILE A 109 13.11 5.33 8.25
CA ILE A 109 13.32 4.57 7.01
C ILE A 109 13.12 3.06 7.19
N ARG A 110 13.54 2.48 8.33
CA ARG A 110 13.24 1.08 8.65
C ARG A 110 11.75 0.84 8.73
N VAL A 111 11.00 1.74 9.35
CA VAL A 111 9.54 1.67 9.44
C VAL A 111 8.90 1.67 8.04
N LEU A 112 9.38 2.51 7.11
CA LEU A 112 8.94 2.49 5.71
C LEU A 112 9.27 1.16 5.01
N GLY A 113 10.45 0.60 5.27
CA GLY A 113 10.82 -0.73 4.78
C GLY A 113 9.89 -1.83 5.29
N ARG A 114 9.49 -1.77 6.57
CA ARG A 114 8.51 -2.71 7.15
C ARG A 114 7.16 -2.59 6.46
N LYS A 115 6.67 -1.36 6.28
CA LYS A 115 5.41 -1.09 5.55
C LYS A 115 5.45 -1.66 4.14
N PHE A 116 6.50 -1.34 3.38
CA PHE A 116 6.65 -1.80 1.99
C PHE A 116 6.63 -3.34 1.86
N ALA A 117 7.25 -4.05 2.81
CA ALA A 117 7.27 -5.51 2.81
C ALA A 117 5.89 -6.15 2.98
N VAL A 118 4.94 -5.43 3.58
CA VAL A 118 3.55 -5.85 3.82
C VAL A 118 2.65 -5.41 2.68
N THR A 119 2.62 -4.11 2.39
CA THR A 119 1.58 -3.50 1.56
C THR A 119 1.88 -3.52 0.06
N ASN A 120 3.12 -3.82 -0.32
CA ASN A 120 3.56 -3.74 -1.72
C ASN A 120 4.27 -5.01 -2.16
N MET A 121 5.45 -5.29 -1.59
CA MET A 121 6.26 -6.42 -2.04
C MET A 121 7.21 -6.92 -0.95
N LEU A 122 7.12 -8.22 -0.65
CA LEU A 122 7.99 -8.91 0.31
C LEU A 122 9.49 -8.76 0.01
N TRP A 123 9.89 -8.66 -1.26
CA TRP A 123 11.29 -8.54 -1.67
C TRP A 123 11.50 -7.47 -2.74
N LEU A 124 12.66 -6.81 -2.68
CA LEU A 124 13.15 -6.01 -3.80
C LEU A 124 13.54 -6.91 -4.97
N ARG A 125 13.20 -6.53 -6.20
CA ARG A 125 13.52 -7.30 -7.41
C ARG A 125 15.02 -7.34 -7.66
N ASP A 126 15.67 -6.19 -7.51
CA ASP A 126 17.13 -6.08 -7.49
C ASP A 126 17.55 -5.33 -6.23
N LYS A 127 17.97 -6.07 -5.21
CA LYS A 127 18.39 -5.49 -3.92
C LYS A 127 19.49 -4.45 -4.09
N LYS A 128 20.40 -4.60 -5.06
CA LYS A 128 21.56 -3.72 -5.25
C LYS A 128 21.22 -2.50 -6.10
N LYS A 129 20.27 -2.64 -7.03
CA LYS A 129 19.92 -1.57 -7.97
C LYS A 129 18.64 -0.81 -7.63
N ALA A 130 17.82 -1.29 -6.69
CA ALA A 130 16.52 -0.69 -6.38
C ALA A 130 16.58 0.81 -6.04
N PHE A 131 17.64 1.30 -5.39
CA PHE A 131 17.77 2.72 -5.03
C PHE A 131 18.69 3.53 -5.96
N THR A 132 19.34 2.87 -6.92
CA THR A 132 20.25 3.52 -7.88
C THR A 132 19.69 3.57 -9.30
N THR A 133 18.70 2.74 -9.61
CA THR A 133 18.05 2.71 -10.92
C THR A 133 17.33 4.05 -11.16
N PRO A 134 17.59 4.73 -12.28
CA PRO A 134 16.85 5.93 -12.66
C PRO A 134 15.37 5.59 -12.83
N VAL A 135 14.51 6.48 -12.31
CA VAL A 135 13.09 6.37 -12.59
C VAL A 135 12.84 6.88 -13.99
N ASP A 136 12.11 6.09 -14.76
CA ASP A 136 11.64 6.45 -16.08
C ASP A 136 10.33 7.23 -15.93
N ASP A 137 10.34 8.53 -16.29
CA ASP A 137 9.14 9.35 -16.20
C ASP A 137 8.14 9.05 -17.34
N ALA A 138 8.56 8.33 -18.39
CA ALA A 138 7.71 7.80 -19.45
C ALA A 138 7.17 6.39 -19.14
N TYR A 139 7.44 5.86 -17.95
CA TYR A 139 6.96 4.56 -17.50
C TYR A 139 5.43 4.46 -17.58
N ASN A 140 4.94 3.45 -18.30
CA ASN A 140 3.53 3.09 -18.37
C ASN A 140 3.17 2.09 -17.24
N PRO A 141 2.31 2.46 -16.29
CA PRO A 141 1.86 1.54 -15.23
C PRO A 141 1.17 0.27 -15.74
N ARG A 142 0.56 0.30 -16.93
CA ARG A 142 -0.14 -0.86 -17.52
C ARG A 142 0.82 -1.97 -17.95
N GLU A 143 2.01 -1.59 -18.39
CA GLU A 143 3.03 -2.51 -18.89
C GLU A 143 3.93 -3.03 -17.76
N ARG A 144 3.61 -2.72 -16.49
CA ARG A 144 4.47 -2.93 -15.32
C ARG A 144 4.90 -4.37 -15.08
N PHE A 145 4.23 -5.34 -15.67
CA PHE A 145 4.57 -6.75 -15.54
C PHE A 145 5.02 -7.41 -16.85
N GLU A 146 5.12 -6.68 -17.95
CA GLU A 146 5.43 -7.28 -19.26
C GLU A 146 6.91 -7.64 -19.40
N THR A 147 7.81 -6.77 -18.94
CA THR A 147 9.26 -6.97 -19.10
C THR A 147 9.98 -6.89 -17.76
N LYS A 148 11.21 -7.40 -17.71
CA LYS A 148 12.06 -7.26 -16.52
C LYS A 148 12.32 -5.78 -16.18
N SER A 149 12.43 -4.92 -17.20
CA SER A 149 12.65 -3.49 -17.02
C SER A 149 11.40 -2.82 -16.43
N SER A 150 10.23 -3.06 -17.01
CA SER A 150 8.97 -2.49 -16.51
C SER A 150 8.60 -3.00 -15.12
N LYS A 151 8.94 -4.26 -14.80
CA LYS A 151 8.85 -4.83 -13.43
C LYS A 151 9.70 -4.09 -12.41
N VAL A 152 10.89 -3.62 -12.81
CA VAL A 152 11.75 -2.79 -11.95
C VAL A 152 11.18 -1.38 -11.82
N GLN A 153 10.76 -0.74 -12.92
CA GLN A 153 10.14 0.59 -12.88
C GLN A 153 8.86 0.62 -12.03
N GLY A 154 8.02 -0.42 -12.12
CA GLY A 154 6.85 -0.54 -11.25
C GLY A 154 7.19 -0.66 -9.77
N GLN A 155 8.30 -1.33 -9.42
CA GLN A 155 8.80 -1.33 -8.04
C GLN A 155 9.32 0.06 -7.62
N LEU A 156 9.98 0.80 -8.51
CA LEU A 156 10.44 2.16 -8.22
C LEU A 156 9.26 3.12 -8.01
N ALA A 157 8.19 2.97 -8.80
CA ALA A 157 6.94 3.71 -8.62
C ALA A 157 6.32 3.42 -7.24
N ASP A 158 6.19 2.14 -6.87
CA ASP A 158 5.68 1.75 -5.55
C ASP A 158 6.56 2.26 -4.39
N LEU A 159 7.89 2.32 -4.58
CA LEU A 159 8.81 2.92 -3.60
C LEU A 159 8.59 4.42 -3.46
N ARG A 160 8.43 5.15 -4.59
CA ARG A 160 8.13 6.58 -4.56
C ARG A 160 6.84 6.87 -3.79
N ASP A 161 5.80 6.06 -3.99
CA ASP A 161 4.50 6.24 -3.32
C ASP A 161 4.59 6.14 -1.78
N ILE A 162 5.50 5.30 -1.26
CA ILE A 162 5.70 5.11 0.18
C ILE A 162 6.69 6.11 0.78
N LEU A 163 7.69 6.53 0.03
CA LEU A 163 8.70 7.45 0.52
C LEU A 163 8.14 8.87 0.62
N PRO A 164 8.36 9.59 1.73
CA PRO A 164 8.10 11.03 1.82
C PRO A 164 8.80 11.80 0.70
N GLU A 165 8.19 12.89 0.22
CA GLU A 165 8.71 13.66 -0.94
C GLU A 165 10.17 14.12 -0.75
N ALA A 166 10.53 14.52 0.48
CA ALA A 166 11.88 14.89 0.85
C ALA A 166 12.91 13.77 0.63
N LEU A 167 12.48 12.51 0.77
CA LEU A 167 13.30 11.31 0.54
C LEU A 167 13.23 10.84 -0.91
N GLN A 168 12.11 11.02 -1.61
CA GLN A 168 12.01 10.75 -3.04
C GLN A 168 13.06 11.55 -3.84
N LYS A 169 13.20 12.85 -3.53
CA LYS A 169 14.22 13.73 -4.14
C LYS A 169 15.66 13.25 -3.85
N LYS A 170 15.86 12.51 -2.76
CA LYS A 170 17.15 11.98 -2.31
C LYS A 170 17.32 10.48 -2.62
N MET A 171 16.42 9.86 -3.38
CA MET A 171 16.43 8.40 -3.60
C MET A 171 17.78 7.92 -4.16
N LYS A 172 18.36 8.65 -5.12
CA LYS A 172 19.71 8.38 -5.68
C LYS A 172 20.83 8.46 -4.64
N CYS A 173 20.64 9.22 -3.56
CA CYS A 173 21.59 9.40 -2.47
C CYS A 173 21.34 8.45 -1.29
N MET A 174 20.26 7.64 -1.31
CA MET A 174 19.93 6.73 -0.20
C MET A 174 21.01 5.69 0.08
N GLU A 175 21.73 5.25 -0.96
CA GLU A 175 22.87 4.32 -0.78
C GLU A 175 24.03 4.97 -0.02
N LYS A 176 24.34 6.23 -0.33
CA LYS A 176 25.53 6.91 0.22
C LYS A 176 25.40 7.19 1.72
N ASN A 177 24.17 7.28 2.23
CA ASN A 177 23.90 7.67 3.62
C ASN A 177 23.39 6.50 4.48
N GLY A 178 23.48 5.25 3.98
CA GLY A 178 23.00 4.06 4.69
C GLY A 178 21.46 3.94 4.81
N LEU A 179 20.70 4.83 4.15
CA LEU A 179 19.24 4.81 4.18
C LEU A 179 18.70 3.59 3.42
N ALA A 180 19.32 3.22 2.29
CA ALA A 180 18.95 2.02 1.55
C ALA A 180 19.12 0.75 2.39
N ASP A 181 20.18 0.68 3.18
CA ASP A 181 20.42 -0.44 4.10
C ASP A 181 19.44 -0.47 5.26
N ALA A 182 19.10 0.70 5.82
CA ALA A 182 18.03 0.81 6.82
C ALA A 182 16.69 0.32 6.27
N PHE A 183 16.34 0.68 5.03
CA PHE A 183 15.10 0.23 4.40
C PHE A 183 15.09 -1.30 4.20
N ARG A 184 16.18 -1.86 3.65
CA ARG A 184 16.35 -3.32 3.46
C ARG A 184 16.29 -4.07 4.79
N ALA A 185 16.90 -3.52 5.83
CA ALA A 185 16.86 -4.07 7.18
C ALA A 185 15.41 -4.10 7.70
N GLY A 186 14.67 -2.99 7.55
CA GLY A 186 13.25 -2.92 7.89
C GLY A 186 12.42 -3.98 7.17
N MET A 187 12.59 -4.15 5.86
CA MET A 187 11.92 -5.23 5.12
C MET A 187 12.27 -6.62 5.66
N SER A 188 13.53 -6.84 6.05
CA SER A 188 13.99 -8.12 6.58
C SER A 188 13.45 -8.43 7.97
N ASP A 189 13.41 -7.42 8.84
CA ASP A 189 12.79 -7.52 10.16
C ASP A 189 11.32 -7.90 10.04
N GLN A 190 10.60 -7.24 9.10
CA GLN A 190 9.20 -7.50 8.90
C GLN A 190 8.94 -8.93 8.41
N ARG A 191 9.69 -9.40 7.40
CA ARG A 191 9.57 -10.80 6.94
C ARG A 191 9.85 -11.81 8.04
N SER A 192 10.88 -11.57 8.86
CA SER A 192 11.19 -12.43 10.01
C SER A 192 10.06 -12.42 11.04
N THR A 193 9.49 -11.25 11.31
CA THR A 193 8.36 -11.07 12.22
C THR A 193 7.11 -11.79 11.71
N MET A 194 6.76 -11.61 10.44
CA MET A 194 5.65 -12.31 9.78
C MET A 194 5.84 -13.83 9.86
N SER A 195 7.03 -14.31 9.52
CA SER A 195 7.35 -15.74 9.60
C SER A 195 7.22 -16.28 11.02
N HIS A 196 7.68 -15.53 12.02
CA HIS A 196 7.51 -15.91 13.42
C HIS A 196 6.03 -15.94 13.83
N ARG A 197 5.25 -14.90 13.50
CA ARG A 197 3.81 -14.85 13.80
C ARG A 197 3.07 -16.04 13.20
N ILE A 198 3.27 -16.31 11.91
CA ILE A 198 2.60 -17.39 11.19
C ILE A 198 3.04 -18.77 11.68
N ARG A 199 4.33 -18.99 11.98
CA ARG A 199 4.81 -20.35 12.30
C ARG A 199 4.77 -20.69 13.79
N ARG A 200 5.01 -19.69 14.65
CA ARG A 200 5.22 -19.92 16.08
C ARG A 200 4.08 -19.42 16.94
N ALA A 201 3.51 -18.26 16.60
CA ALA A 201 2.53 -17.61 17.46
C ALA A 201 1.08 -18.02 17.14
N ALA A 202 0.73 -18.10 15.86
CA ALA A 202 -0.64 -18.36 15.40
C ALA A 202 -0.76 -19.61 14.52
N GLY A 203 0.35 -20.27 14.18
CA GLY A 203 0.38 -21.35 13.19
C GLY A 203 -0.56 -22.51 13.47
N PRO A 204 -0.57 -23.09 14.69
CA PRO A 204 -1.52 -24.13 15.06
C PRO A 204 -2.98 -23.73 14.77
N ASP A 205 -3.35 -22.51 15.15
CA ASP A 205 -4.71 -21.99 14.96
C ASP A 205 -5.01 -21.74 13.48
N ILE A 206 -4.08 -21.13 12.74
CA ILE A 206 -4.23 -20.83 11.30
C ILE A 206 -4.44 -22.12 10.50
N PHE A 207 -3.60 -23.13 10.73
CA PHE A 207 -3.52 -24.31 9.87
C PHE A 207 -4.27 -25.53 10.42
N GLY A 208 -4.84 -25.43 11.63
CA GLY A 208 -5.49 -26.54 12.31
C GLY A 208 -4.52 -27.68 12.62
N CYS A 209 -3.32 -27.35 13.10
CA CYS A 209 -2.24 -28.32 13.30
C CYS A 209 -1.54 -28.17 14.66
N THR A 210 -0.59 -29.05 14.95
CA THR A 210 0.26 -28.97 16.13
C THR A 210 1.51 -28.11 15.88
N SER A 211 2.04 -27.50 16.94
CA SER A 211 3.30 -26.74 16.87
C SER A 211 4.48 -27.57 16.35
N GLN A 212 4.48 -28.88 16.59
CA GLN A 212 5.48 -29.84 16.14
C GLN A 212 5.47 -29.97 14.60
N GLN A 213 4.29 -30.01 13.98
CA GLN A 213 4.15 -30.08 12.52
C GLN A 213 4.73 -28.85 11.81
N LEU A 214 4.82 -27.69 12.49
CA LEU A 214 5.41 -26.46 11.95
C LEU A 214 6.89 -26.28 12.28
N LEU A 215 7.44 -27.08 13.19
CA LEU A 215 8.76 -26.87 13.80
C LEU A 215 9.89 -26.99 12.78
N THR A 216 9.90 -28.08 12.02
CA THR A 216 11.01 -28.43 11.10
C THR A 216 10.59 -28.28 9.64
N SER A 217 11.56 -28.15 8.73
CA SER A 217 11.27 -28.18 7.29
C SER A 217 10.66 -29.51 6.86
N ALA A 218 11.17 -30.62 7.37
CA ALA A 218 10.68 -31.97 7.06
C ALA A 218 9.23 -32.15 7.49
N SER A 219 8.89 -31.80 8.74
CA SER A 219 7.51 -31.90 9.22
C SER A 219 6.57 -30.99 8.43
N ARG A 220 7.02 -29.78 8.04
CA ARG A 220 6.19 -28.91 7.19
C ARG A 220 5.98 -29.50 5.79
N ALA A 221 7.02 -30.10 5.22
CA ALA A 221 6.93 -30.73 3.92
C ALA A 221 5.91 -31.88 3.94
N GLU A 222 6.01 -32.77 4.93
CA GLU A 222 5.11 -33.90 5.12
C GLU A 222 3.64 -33.48 5.27
N ASN A 223 3.39 -32.39 6.01
CA ASN A 223 2.01 -32.01 6.39
C ASN A 223 1.36 -30.99 5.44
N PHE A 224 2.14 -30.16 4.73
CA PHE A 224 1.58 -29.01 4.00
C PHE A 224 1.93 -28.95 2.51
N HIS A 225 2.88 -29.74 1.99
CA HIS A 225 3.32 -29.66 0.59
C HIS A 225 2.16 -29.63 -0.41
N LYS A 226 1.24 -30.60 -0.31
CA LYS A 226 0.08 -30.67 -1.21
C LYS A 226 -0.80 -29.41 -1.12
N ARG A 227 -1.00 -28.90 0.10
CA ARG A 227 -1.85 -27.73 0.36
C ARG A 227 -1.28 -26.44 -0.21
N ILE A 228 0.04 -26.36 -0.37
CA ILE A 228 0.77 -25.22 -0.94
C ILE A 228 1.23 -25.45 -2.40
N GLY A 229 0.67 -26.47 -3.07
CA GLY A 229 0.89 -26.73 -4.49
C GLY A 229 2.18 -27.44 -4.86
N TRP A 230 2.80 -28.16 -3.93
CA TRP A 230 3.91 -29.05 -4.28
C TRP A 230 3.42 -30.22 -5.14
N VAL A 231 3.98 -30.33 -6.34
CA VAL A 231 3.76 -31.43 -7.28
C VAL A 231 5.05 -32.25 -7.35
N PRO A 232 5.02 -33.54 -6.97
CA PRO A 232 6.18 -34.42 -7.08
C PRO A 232 6.57 -34.62 -8.54
N ASP A 233 7.87 -34.75 -8.79
CA ASP A 233 8.37 -35.08 -10.11
C ASP A 233 8.21 -36.59 -10.35
N PRO A 234 7.45 -37.02 -11.39
CA PRO A 234 7.27 -38.43 -11.69
C PRO A 234 8.58 -39.15 -12.05
N GLU A 235 9.59 -38.42 -12.56
CA GLU A 235 10.87 -38.99 -12.98
C GLU A 235 11.94 -38.93 -11.88
N ASN A 236 11.69 -38.15 -10.81
CA ASN A 236 12.62 -38.00 -9.69
C ASN A 236 11.89 -38.10 -8.35
N ALA A 237 12.01 -39.24 -7.68
CA ALA A 237 11.39 -39.50 -6.37
C ALA A 237 11.77 -38.50 -5.26
N THR A 238 12.86 -37.75 -5.42
CA THR A 238 13.29 -36.70 -4.49
C THR A 238 13.04 -35.28 -5.02
N GLY A 239 12.58 -35.16 -6.26
CA GLY A 239 12.32 -33.91 -6.97
C GLY A 239 10.85 -33.51 -6.94
N GLY A 240 10.61 -32.27 -7.32
CA GLY A 240 9.27 -31.72 -7.47
C GLY A 240 9.33 -30.20 -7.67
N LYS A 241 8.17 -29.63 -7.98
CA LYS A 241 8.00 -28.20 -8.19
C LYS A 241 6.75 -27.71 -7.49
N TYR A 242 6.72 -26.43 -7.16
CA TYR A 242 5.49 -25.77 -6.74
C TYR A 242 4.73 -25.29 -7.97
N ASP A 243 3.48 -25.73 -8.10
CA ASP A 243 2.52 -25.13 -9.03
C ASP A 243 1.83 -23.96 -8.32
N PRO A 244 1.90 -22.74 -8.87
CA PRO A 244 1.29 -21.57 -8.23
C PRO A 244 -0.24 -21.54 -8.34
N TRP A 245 -0.87 -22.38 -9.16
CA TRP A 245 -2.33 -22.32 -9.37
C TRP A 245 -3.06 -23.55 -8.83
N ILE A 246 -2.35 -24.66 -8.63
CA ILE A 246 -2.88 -25.88 -7.99
C ILE A 246 -2.59 -25.79 -6.48
N VAL A 247 -3.23 -24.84 -5.79
CA VAL A 247 -2.88 -24.49 -4.40
C VAL A 247 -4.14 -24.42 -3.53
N GLU A 248 -4.38 -25.47 -2.72
CA GLU A 248 -5.56 -25.57 -1.85
C GLU A 248 -5.74 -24.34 -0.94
N ILE A 249 -4.65 -23.87 -0.32
CA ILE A 249 -4.73 -22.77 0.65
C ILE A 249 -5.17 -21.43 0.03
N LEU A 250 -5.21 -21.31 -1.29
CA LEU A 250 -5.74 -20.11 -1.94
C LEU A 250 -7.27 -20.12 -2.01
N HIS A 251 -7.91 -21.29 -2.06
CA HIS A 251 -9.33 -21.38 -2.35
C HIS A 251 -10.16 -21.58 -1.08
N LYS A 252 -11.40 -21.06 -1.09
CA LYS A 252 -12.38 -21.29 -0.01
C LYS A 252 -12.84 -22.75 0.03
N ASP A 253 -13.09 -23.34 -1.14
CA ASP A 253 -13.67 -24.66 -1.32
C ASP A 253 -12.92 -25.40 -2.45
N TYR A 254 -11.67 -25.76 -2.20
CA TYR A 254 -10.78 -26.28 -3.25
C TYR A 254 -11.18 -27.70 -3.74
N GLU A 255 -11.61 -27.80 -5.00
CA GLU A 255 -11.98 -29.08 -5.63
C GLU A 255 -10.84 -29.72 -6.45
N GLY A 256 -9.58 -29.33 -6.21
CA GLY A 256 -8.43 -29.87 -6.93
C GLY A 256 -8.08 -29.15 -8.24
N LYS A 257 -8.80 -28.07 -8.58
CA LYS A 257 -8.55 -27.23 -9.76
C LYS A 257 -8.62 -25.76 -9.41
N PHE A 258 -7.96 -24.93 -10.21
CA PHE A 258 -8.06 -23.48 -10.10
C PHE A 258 -9.48 -23.02 -10.43
N ASP A 259 -10.05 -22.24 -9.52
CA ASP A 259 -11.36 -21.62 -9.64
C ASP A 259 -11.28 -20.12 -9.34
N ARG A 260 -11.71 -19.30 -10.31
CA ARG A 260 -11.66 -17.84 -10.28
C ARG A 260 -12.57 -17.24 -9.21
N ASP A 261 -13.64 -17.94 -8.85
CA ASP A 261 -14.65 -17.41 -7.92
C ASP A 261 -14.29 -17.67 -6.46
N THR A 262 -13.42 -18.65 -6.21
CA THR A 262 -13.00 -19.04 -4.86
C THR A 262 -11.55 -18.71 -4.53
N VAL A 263 -10.71 -18.37 -5.52
CA VAL A 263 -9.29 -18.04 -5.32
C VAL A 263 -9.12 -16.80 -4.43
N PHE A 264 -8.15 -16.85 -3.53
CA PHE A 264 -7.87 -15.86 -2.47
C PHE A 264 -8.99 -15.65 -1.46
N LEU A 265 -10.04 -16.47 -1.48
CA LEU A 265 -11.13 -16.43 -0.51
C LEU A 265 -11.00 -17.51 0.59
N SER A 266 -9.87 -18.21 0.65
CA SER A 266 -9.62 -19.19 1.71
C SER A 266 -9.66 -18.53 3.11
N PRO A 267 -10.43 -19.08 4.06
CA PRO A 267 -10.37 -18.65 5.46
C PRO A 267 -8.94 -18.73 6.02
N THR A 268 -8.16 -19.74 5.60
CA THR A 268 -6.76 -19.89 6.03
C THR A 268 -5.92 -18.68 5.62
N LEU A 269 -6.13 -18.16 4.41
CA LEU A 269 -5.42 -16.99 3.90
C LEU A 269 -5.80 -15.72 4.68
N GLN A 270 -7.09 -15.60 5.03
CA GLN A 270 -7.60 -14.50 5.85
C GLN A 270 -7.05 -14.59 7.29
N TYR A 271 -6.89 -15.78 7.86
CA TYR A 271 -6.23 -15.97 9.16
C TYR A 271 -4.75 -15.57 9.11
N ILE A 272 -4.04 -15.90 8.02
CA ILE A 272 -2.66 -15.46 7.80
C ILE A 272 -2.59 -13.93 7.80
N PHE A 273 -3.46 -13.27 7.03
CA PHE A 273 -3.53 -11.82 7.01
C PHE A 273 -3.83 -11.24 8.39
N ALA A 274 -4.83 -11.76 9.10
CA ALA A 274 -5.17 -11.32 10.46
C ALA A 274 -3.97 -11.45 11.41
N ALA A 275 -3.23 -12.55 11.35
CA ALA A 275 -2.01 -12.74 12.15
C ALA A 275 -0.90 -11.75 11.78
N ILE A 276 -0.74 -11.45 10.49
CA ILE A 276 0.27 -10.49 10.00
C ILE A 276 -0.10 -9.07 10.42
N GLU A 277 -1.32 -8.61 10.12
CA GLU A 277 -1.70 -7.22 10.32
C GLU A 277 -2.14 -6.92 11.74
N ARG A 278 -2.96 -7.80 12.32
CA ARG A 278 -3.63 -7.56 13.61
C ARG A 278 -3.07 -8.38 14.76
N GLY A 279 -2.21 -9.34 14.45
CA GLY A 279 -1.51 -10.17 15.42
C GLY A 279 -2.23 -11.48 15.73
N PRO A 280 -1.58 -12.39 16.47
CA PRO A 280 -2.06 -13.76 16.67
C PRO A 280 -3.47 -13.88 17.26
N SER A 281 -3.82 -13.02 18.22
CA SER A 281 -5.15 -13.04 18.86
C SER A 281 -6.30 -12.74 17.89
N ALA A 282 -6.03 -12.04 16.79
CA ALA A 282 -7.04 -11.74 15.78
C ALA A 282 -7.52 -13.01 15.04
N VAL A 283 -6.70 -14.06 14.97
CA VAL A 283 -7.08 -15.35 14.36
C VAL A 283 -8.21 -15.99 15.15
N ALA A 284 -8.08 -16.06 16.47
CA ALA A 284 -9.11 -16.63 17.34
C ALA A 284 -10.44 -15.85 17.28
N LEU A 285 -10.38 -14.52 17.14
CA LEU A 285 -11.58 -13.70 16.95
C LEU A 285 -12.26 -14.03 15.62
N LEU A 286 -11.49 -14.11 14.52
CA LEU A 286 -12.04 -14.40 13.20
C LEU A 286 -12.65 -15.80 13.13
N GLN A 287 -11.99 -16.80 13.73
CA GLN A 287 -12.51 -18.16 13.85
C GLN A 287 -13.81 -18.23 14.65
N ALA A 288 -13.97 -17.36 15.65
CA ALA A 288 -15.20 -17.23 16.42
C ALA A 288 -16.29 -16.40 15.70
N GLY A 289 -16.08 -16.00 14.44
CA GLY A 289 -17.00 -15.15 13.68
C GLY A 289 -17.11 -13.72 14.21
N LYS A 290 -16.12 -13.27 15.00
CA LYS A 290 -16.07 -11.92 15.57
C LYS A 290 -15.19 -11.03 14.73
N GLU A 291 -15.49 -9.74 14.74
CA GLU A 291 -14.64 -8.74 14.11
C GLU A 291 -13.24 -8.80 14.73
N PRO A 292 -12.16 -8.89 13.94
CA PRO A 292 -10.80 -8.99 14.44
C PRO A 292 -10.28 -7.63 14.92
N VAL A 293 -11.03 -6.93 15.78
CA VAL A 293 -10.64 -5.66 16.40
C VAL A 293 -9.67 -5.96 17.53
N VAL A 294 -8.47 -5.36 17.47
CA VAL A 294 -7.46 -5.53 18.51
C VAL A 294 -7.24 -4.18 19.21
N GLN A 295 -7.18 -4.20 20.54
CA GLN A 295 -7.06 -3.01 21.40
C GLN A 295 -5.67 -2.34 21.35
N ALA A 296 -4.71 -2.92 20.63
CA ALA A 296 -3.33 -2.43 20.50
C ALA A 296 -3.08 -1.79 19.13
N GLU A 297 -1.99 -1.01 18.99
CA GLU A 297 -1.52 -0.53 17.68
C GLU A 297 -1.15 -1.73 16.78
N THR A 298 -2.08 -2.13 15.92
CA THR A 298 -1.89 -3.15 14.88
C THR A 298 -1.15 -2.58 13.68
N ASN A 299 -0.57 -3.44 12.83
CA ASN A 299 0.18 -2.98 11.66
C ASN A 299 -0.71 -2.16 10.72
N ASP A 300 -1.95 -2.59 10.46
CA ASP A 300 -2.91 -1.84 9.63
C ASP A 300 -3.20 -0.44 10.19
N GLN A 301 -3.33 -0.30 11.51
CA GLN A 301 -3.44 1.00 12.18
C GLN A 301 -2.15 1.82 12.05
N ILE A 302 -0.97 1.20 12.26
CA ILE A 302 0.32 1.88 12.11
C ILE A 302 0.51 2.37 10.67
N TRP A 303 0.07 1.58 9.69
CA TRP A 303 0.22 1.87 8.26
C TRP A 303 -0.85 2.78 7.70
N GLY A 304 -1.97 2.94 8.41
CA GLY A 304 -3.11 3.73 7.95
C GLY A 304 -3.96 3.02 6.91
N SER A 305 -3.91 1.69 6.87
CA SER A 305 -4.70 0.90 5.92
C SER A 305 -6.18 1.04 6.24
N VAL A 306 -6.96 1.49 5.25
CA VAL A 306 -8.42 1.61 5.32
C VAL A 306 -9.13 0.69 4.33
N GLN A 307 -8.36 -0.04 3.54
CA GLN A 307 -8.82 -1.00 2.55
C GLN A 307 -7.71 -2.03 2.29
N THR A 308 -8.09 -3.18 1.75
CA THR A 308 -7.18 -4.25 1.32
C THR A 308 -6.46 -3.84 0.05
N THR A 309 -5.15 -4.05 0.02
CA THR A 309 -4.29 -3.82 -1.15
C THR A 309 -3.89 -5.14 -1.81
N PRO A 310 -3.51 -5.13 -3.11
CA PRO A 310 -2.95 -6.32 -3.75
C PRO A 310 -1.75 -6.90 -2.99
N GLY A 311 -0.93 -6.04 -2.38
CA GLY A 311 0.21 -6.46 -1.57
C GLY A 311 -0.20 -7.21 -0.30
N ASP A 312 -1.31 -6.84 0.34
CA ASP A 312 -1.82 -7.51 1.55
C ASP A 312 -2.18 -8.98 1.28
N ILE A 313 -2.95 -9.22 0.21
CA ILE A 313 -3.34 -10.57 -0.22
C ILE A 313 -2.10 -11.34 -0.67
N THR A 314 -1.25 -10.71 -1.49
CA THR A 314 -0.03 -11.33 -1.99
C THR A 314 0.97 -11.67 -0.88
N GLY A 315 1.10 -10.80 0.13
CA GLY A 315 1.94 -11.01 1.30
C GLY A 315 1.48 -12.22 2.12
N SER A 316 0.18 -12.53 2.05
CA SER A 316 -0.43 -13.70 2.68
C SER A 316 -0.33 -14.97 1.82
N ALA A 317 -0.44 -14.82 0.49
CA ALA A 317 -0.54 -15.93 -0.47
C ALA A 317 0.78 -16.34 -1.12
N VAL A 318 1.84 -15.51 -1.02
CA VAL A 318 3.13 -15.52 -1.77
C VAL A 318 3.12 -14.59 -3.00
N LEU A 319 4.27 -13.99 -3.31
CA LEU A 319 4.48 -12.90 -4.30
C LEU A 319 3.97 -13.13 -5.73
N THR A 320 3.75 -14.38 -6.13
CA THR A 320 3.44 -14.73 -7.53
C THR A 320 2.13 -14.10 -8.02
N TYR A 321 1.22 -13.73 -7.11
CA TYR A 321 -0.13 -13.28 -7.46
C TYR A 321 -0.31 -11.76 -7.59
N LEU A 322 0.74 -10.96 -7.33
CA LEU A 322 0.62 -9.50 -7.40
C LEU A 322 0.20 -9.03 -8.79
N GLU A 323 0.73 -9.67 -9.83
CA GLU A 323 0.42 -9.38 -11.23
C GLU A 323 -1.03 -9.69 -11.56
N TYR A 324 -1.55 -10.85 -11.09
CA TYR A 324 -2.94 -11.23 -11.27
C TYR A 324 -3.90 -10.24 -10.61
N LEU A 325 -3.67 -9.91 -9.33
CA LEU A 325 -4.53 -9.01 -8.56
C LEU A 325 -4.48 -7.57 -9.10
N THR A 326 -3.30 -7.07 -9.43
CA THR A 326 -3.12 -5.70 -9.93
C THR A 326 -3.75 -5.55 -11.32
N THR A 327 -3.42 -6.46 -12.24
CA THR A 327 -3.99 -6.45 -13.61
C THR A 327 -5.51 -6.65 -13.57
N GLY A 328 -6.01 -7.51 -12.70
CA GLY A 328 -7.45 -7.73 -12.53
C GLY A 328 -8.20 -6.51 -12.04
N LEU A 329 -7.65 -5.77 -11.08
CA LEU A 329 -8.18 -4.48 -10.62
C LEU A 329 -8.14 -3.41 -11.71
N GLU A 330 -7.04 -3.32 -12.45
CA GLU A 330 -6.89 -2.40 -13.58
C GLU A 330 -7.89 -2.73 -14.71
N LYS A 331 -8.15 -4.01 -14.97
CA LYS A 331 -9.12 -4.44 -15.98
C LYS A 331 -10.55 -4.57 -15.44
N ARG A 332 -10.80 -4.17 -14.18
CA ARG A 332 -12.09 -4.31 -13.49
C ARG A 332 -12.71 -5.70 -13.61
N LYS A 333 -11.90 -6.76 -13.58
CA LYS A 333 -12.39 -8.14 -13.65
C LYS A 333 -13.28 -8.41 -12.42
N ALA A 334 -14.53 -8.83 -12.66
CA ALA A 334 -15.53 -8.99 -11.61
C ALA A 334 -15.08 -9.92 -10.48
N SER A 335 -14.48 -11.07 -10.84
CA SER A 335 -13.90 -12.02 -9.88
C SER A 335 -12.84 -11.39 -8.98
N VAL A 336 -11.97 -10.54 -9.54
CA VAL A 336 -10.92 -9.85 -8.78
C VAL A 336 -11.52 -8.76 -7.88
N ILE A 337 -12.46 -7.95 -8.37
CA ILE A 337 -13.16 -6.96 -7.53
C ILE A 337 -13.87 -7.66 -6.35
N ASN A 338 -14.50 -8.80 -6.60
CA ASN A 338 -15.19 -9.57 -5.56
C ASN A 338 -14.23 -9.99 -4.44
N ILE A 339 -12.99 -10.40 -4.77
CA ILE A 339 -11.96 -10.72 -3.77
C ILE A 339 -11.75 -9.54 -2.83
N PHE A 340 -11.51 -8.33 -3.35
CA PHE A 340 -11.28 -7.15 -2.51
C PHE A 340 -12.51 -6.80 -1.68
N ARG A 341 -13.71 -6.88 -2.25
CA ARG A 341 -14.96 -6.62 -1.50
C ARG A 341 -15.14 -7.55 -0.31
N VAL A 342 -14.87 -8.85 -0.49
CA VAL A 342 -14.97 -9.83 0.60
C VAL A 342 -13.94 -9.52 1.69
N TRP A 343 -12.70 -9.21 1.30
CA TRP A 343 -11.65 -8.85 2.25
C TRP A 343 -11.96 -7.55 3.00
N ASP A 344 -12.41 -6.50 2.30
CA ASP A 344 -12.79 -5.23 2.89
C ASP A 344 -13.98 -5.36 3.83
N ALA A 345 -14.97 -6.20 3.50
CA ALA A 345 -16.10 -6.46 4.41
C ALA A 345 -15.65 -7.12 5.73
N ILE A 346 -14.61 -7.96 5.69
CA ILE A 346 -14.08 -8.65 6.87
C ILE A 346 -13.19 -7.72 7.70
N PHE A 347 -12.27 -7.01 7.04
CA PHE A 347 -11.21 -6.28 7.72
C PHE A 347 -11.51 -4.79 7.86
N TYR A 348 -12.22 -4.19 6.92
CA TYR A 348 -12.46 -2.74 6.87
C TYR A 348 -13.95 -2.41 6.69
N PRO A 349 -14.87 -2.94 7.53
CA PRO A 349 -16.31 -2.87 7.31
C PRO A 349 -16.84 -1.42 7.24
N ASN A 350 -16.17 -0.48 7.91
CA ASN A 350 -16.56 0.93 7.93
C ASN A 350 -16.05 1.74 6.73
N SER A 351 -15.18 1.17 5.89
CA SER A 351 -14.62 1.86 4.71
C SER A 351 -15.68 2.05 3.61
N MET A 352 -16.59 1.09 3.47
CA MET A 352 -17.69 1.18 2.50
C MET A 352 -18.86 2.06 2.96
N ALA A 353 -18.98 2.35 4.27
CA ALA A 353 -20.07 3.15 4.80
C ALA A 353 -19.94 4.66 4.51
N SER A 354 -18.76 5.13 4.09
CA SER A 354 -18.54 6.53 3.68
C SER A 354 -18.79 6.82 2.20
N GLY A 355 -19.10 5.79 1.39
CA GLY A 355 -19.58 5.95 0.03
C GLY A 355 -21.11 6.02 0.02
N SER A 356 -21.68 7.11 -0.49
CA SER A 356 -23.12 7.34 -0.59
C SER A 356 -23.89 6.12 -1.11
N ALA A 357 -24.99 5.80 -0.43
CA ALA A 357 -25.88 4.65 -0.66
C ALA A 357 -26.66 4.66 -2.00
N ASP A 358 -26.23 5.42 -3.01
CA ASP A 358 -26.95 5.58 -4.29
C ASP A 358 -26.29 4.84 -5.48
N ASP A 359 -25.06 4.35 -5.33
CA ASP A 359 -24.34 3.64 -6.42
C ASP A 359 -24.66 2.13 -6.53
N GLY A 360 -25.46 1.58 -5.60
CA GLY A 360 -25.71 0.14 -5.49
C GLY A 360 -26.58 -0.46 -6.61
N LYS A 361 -27.39 0.35 -7.30
CA LYS A 361 -28.26 -0.13 -8.40
C LYS A 361 -27.59 -0.04 -9.78
N SER A 362 -26.74 0.97 -9.99
CA SER A 362 -26.01 1.16 -11.25
C SER A 362 -24.88 0.12 -11.41
N THR A 363 -24.21 -0.22 -10.32
CA THR A 363 -23.09 -1.18 -10.34
C THR A 363 -23.51 -2.63 -10.49
N ALA A 364 -24.69 -3.05 -10.02
CA ALA A 364 -25.18 -4.41 -10.24
C ALA A 364 -25.49 -4.68 -11.73
N ALA A 365 -26.17 -3.75 -12.40
CA ALA A 365 -26.48 -3.85 -13.83
C ALA A 365 -25.22 -3.75 -14.72
N ALA A 366 -24.24 -2.94 -14.32
CA ALA A 366 -22.95 -2.88 -15.01
C ALA A 366 -22.09 -4.13 -14.80
N MET A 367 -22.25 -4.84 -13.68
CA MET A 367 -21.52 -6.09 -13.39
C MET A 367 -22.16 -7.29 -14.08
N ASP A 368 -23.49 -7.33 -14.23
CA ASP A 368 -24.17 -8.33 -15.07
C ASP A 368 -23.81 -8.16 -16.54
N ALA A 369 -23.65 -6.92 -17.03
CA ALA A 369 -23.18 -6.65 -18.38
C ALA A 369 -21.71 -7.07 -18.62
N LEU A 370 -20.86 -7.04 -17.59
CA LEU A 370 -19.44 -7.44 -17.68
C LEU A 370 -19.22 -8.95 -17.49
N ASN A 371 -20.18 -9.67 -16.89
CA ASN A 371 -20.18 -11.13 -16.87
C ASN A 371 -20.64 -11.74 -18.20
N ALA A 372 -21.32 -10.96 -19.06
CA ALA A 372 -21.77 -11.40 -20.37
C ALA A 372 -20.69 -11.31 -21.47
N ASP A 373 -19.59 -10.59 -21.22
CA ASP A 373 -18.40 -10.60 -22.08
C ASP A 373 -17.45 -11.73 -21.65
N GLU A 374 -17.86 -12.97 -21.92
CA GLU A 374 -16.90 -14.07 -22.05
C GLU A 374 -15.99 -13.80 -23.25
N GLU A 375 -14.69 -14.01 -23.07
CA GLU A 375 -13.70 -13.92 -24.12
C GLU A 375 -14.14 -14.78 -25.31
N VAL A 376 -14.30 -14.13 -26.47
CA VAL A 376 -14.36 -14.81 -27.76
C VAL A 376 -13.09 -15.66 -27.86
N VAL A 377 -13.24 -16.96 -27.63
CA VAL A 377 -12.24 -17.95 -28.00
C VAL A 377 -12.25 -17.95 -29.53
N GLU A 378 -11.31 -17.21 -30.13
CA GLU A 378 -10.95 -17.42 -31.52
C GLU A 378 -10.35 -18.82 -31.62
N SER A 379 -11.21 -19.78 -31.98
CA SER A 379 -10.80 -21.05 -32.52
C SER A 379 -10.16 -20.79 -33.89
N GLU A 380 -8.84 -20.68 -33.95
CA GLU A 380 -8.11 -20.92 -35.19
C GLU A 380 -8.08 -22.44 -35.42
N GLU A 381 -9.03 -22.92 -36.23
CA GLU A 381 -8.88 -24.12 -37.05
C GLU A 381 -8.07 -23.73 -38.29
N GLU A 382 -6.83 -24.25 -38.40
CA GLU A 382 -6.35 -25.13 -39.49
C GLU A 382 -4.88 -25.54 -39.28
#